data_AF-A0A5P1V0F0-F1
#
_entry.id   AF-A0A5P1V0F0-F1
#
_cell.length_a   1.000
_cell.length_b   1.000
_cell.length_c   1.000
_cell.angle_alpha   90.00
_cell.angle_beta   90.00
_cell.angle_gamma   90.00
#
_symmetry.space_group_name_H-M   'P 1'
#
loop_
_entity.id
_entity.type
_entity.pdbx_description
1 polymer ?
#
loop_
_entity_poly.entity_id
_entity_poly.type
_entity_poly.pdbx_seq_one_letter_code
_entity_poly.pdbx_strand_id
1 'polypeptide(L)'
;MNLITKFTSLFKRKTSCSKLPQSFCLEEEFKKRYKLFREIILANNQTLEIMAEFEEILSLNKPFNLNYLKSRCTTLLVNVYKMIQALINLTGGRYKDLEVVFNRLSSEIEEILASRKENPLEKSFVLDLSEITLKDIDLVGQKMATLGEIKNKLGLDVPEGFVITSSATMYFLKKK
;
A
#
# COMPACT_ATOMS: atom_id res chain seq x y z
N MET A 1 -27.51 -11.40 30.82
CA MET A 1 -26.64 -10.50 31.61
C MET A 1 -26.11 -9.41 30.67
N ASN A 2 -26.48 -8.16 30.94
CA ASN A 2 -26.47 -7.05 29.98
C ASN A 2 -25.07 -6.52 29.64
N LEU A 3 -24.73 -6.49 28.34
CA LEU A 3 -23.52 -5.85 27.79
C LEU A 3 -23.42 -4.34 28.11
N ILE A 4 -24.53 -3.71 28.48
CA ILE A 4 -24.63 -2.28 28.80
C ILE A 4 -23.85 -1.91 30.07
N THR A 5 -23.72 -2.81 31.05
CA THR A 5 -23.00 -2.52 32.30
C THR A 5 -21.47 -2.52 32.15
N LYS A 6 -20.92 -3.17 31.11
CA LYS A 6 -19.49 -3.05 30.77
C LYS A 6 -19.16 -1.72 30.08
N PHE A 7 -20.15 -1.07 29.47
CA PHE A 7 -19.95 0.20 28.78
C PHE A 7 -19.84 1.36 29.77
N THR A 8 -20.58 1.31 30.89
CA THR A 8 -20.55 2.36 31.93
C THR A 8 -19.30 2.30 32.81
N SER A 9 -18.67 1.13 32.97
CA SER A 9 -17.39 1.02 33.70
C SER A 9 -16.20 1.65 32.96
N LEU A 10 -16.34 1.97 31.67
CA LEU A 10 -15.32 2.69 30.89
C LEU A 10 -15.38 4.22 31.07
N PHE A 11 -16.43 4.72 31.75
CA PHE A 11 -16.64 6.15 32.02
C PHE A 11 -16.04 6.64 33.35
N LYS A 12 -15.50 5.75 34.19
CA LYS A 12 -14.85 6.13 35.45
C LYS A 12 -13.32 6.03 35.33
N ARG A 13 -12.68 7.05 34.75
CA ARG A 13 -11.24 7.28 34.95
C ARG A 13 -11.00 8.71 35.41
N LYS A 14 -10.34 8.82 36.58
CA LYS A 14 -9.92 10.04 37.27
C LYS A 14 -9.23 11.01 36.30
N THR A 15 -9.85 12.16 36.03
CA THR A 15 -9.22 13.29 35.34
C THR A 15 -8.57 14.22 36.36
N SER A 16 -7.25 14.36 36.30
CA SER A 16 -6.56 15.48 36.93
C SER A 16 -6.80 16.73 36.07
N CYS A 17 -7.91 17.42 36.31
CA CYS A 17 -8.19 18.71 35.71
C CYS A 17 -8.58 19.67 36.83
N SER A 18 -7.59 20.36 37.41
CA SER A 18 -7.74 21.03 38.69
C SER A 18 -8.18 22.50 38.62
N LYS A 19 -8.51 23.08 37.44
CA LYS A 19 -8.81 24.54 37.34
C LYS A 19 -9.86 25.03 36.31
N LEU A 20 -10.74 24.18 35.74
CA LEU A 20 -11.78 24.63 34.78
C LEU A 20 -13.20 24.18 35.20
N PRO A 21 -14.28 24.90 34.81
CA PRO A 21 -15.66 24.48 35.08
C PRO A 21 -15.93 23.09 34.51
N GLN A 22 -16.55 22.21 35.30
CA GLN A 22 -16.78 20.80 34.97
C GLN A 22 -17.51 20.58 33.62
N SER A 23 -18.41 21.48 33.25
CA SER A 23 -19.12 21.47 31.96
C SER A 23 -18.19 21.69 30.76
N PHE A 24 -17.21 22.59 30.88
CA PHE A 24 -16.26 22.89 29.82
C PHE A 24 -15.29 21.71 29.59
N CYS A 25 -14.84 21.07 30.67
CA CYS A 25 -13.98 19.88 30.59
C CYS A 25 -14.67 18.70 29.88
N LEU A 26 -15.98 18.52 30.10
CA LEU A 26 -16.77 17.47 29.45
C LEU A 26 -16.94 17.73 27.95
N GLU A 27 -17.16 18.98 27.55
CA GLU A 27 -17.29 19.37 26.15
C GLU A 27 -15.98 19.16 25.36
N GLU A 28 -14.85 19.55 25.94
CA GLU A 28 -13.53 19.33 25.32
C GLU A 28 -13.20 17.85 25.18
N GLU A 29 -13.49 17.04 26.20
CA GLU A 29 -13.27 15.60 26.14
C GLU A 29 -14.15 14.94 25.07
N PHE A 30 -15.41 15.35 24.97
CA PHE A 30 -16.32 14.88 23.93
C PHE A 30 -15.82 15.26 22.52
N LYS A 31 -15.42 16.52 22.31
CA LYS A 31 -14.86 16.98 21.03
C LYS A 31 -13.62 16.18 20.62
N LYS A 32 -12.72 15.89 21.57
CA LYS A 32 -11.52 15.08 21.32
C LYS A 32 -11.87 13.65 20.88
N ARG A 33 -12.77 12.98 21.61
CA ARG A 33 -13.21 11.61 21.29
C ARG A 33 -13.93 11.55 19.93
N TYR A 34 -14.77 12.53 19.65
CA TYR A 34 -15.48 12.61 18.38
C TYR A 34 -14.54 12.84 17.19
N LYS A 35 -13.49 13.66 17.36
CA LYS A 35 -12.45 13.83 16.34
C LYS A 35 -11.77 12.49 16.00
N LEU A 36 -11.36 11.73 17.02
CA LEU A 36 -10.74 10.40 16.84
C LEU A 36 -11.70 9.42 16.14
N PHE A 37 -12.98 9.44 16.51
CA PHE A 37 -13.98 8.60 15.85
C PHE A 37 -14.16 8.94 14.36
N ARG A 38 -14.23 10.23 14.02
CA ARG A 38 -14.25 10.66 12.60
C ARG A 38 -13.00 10.21 11.86
N GLU A 39 -11.83 10.31 12.49
CA GLU A 39 -10.57 9.89 11.88
C GLU A 39 -10.58 8.40 11.53
N ILE A 40 -11.11 7.55 12.42
CA ILE A 40 -11.31 6.12 12.14
C ILE A 40 -12.21 5.91 10.92
N ILE A 41 -13.36 6.57 10.87
CA ILE A 41 -14.32 6.42 9.75
C ILE A 41 -13.70 6.86 8.42
N LEU A 42 -13.04 8.02 8.41
CA LEU A 42 -12.43 8.56 7.19
C LEU A 42 -11.33 7.64 6.66
N ALA A 43 -10.44 7.19 7.54
CA ALA A 43 -9.36 6.28 7.16
C ALA A 43 -9.89 4.90 6.72
N ASN A 44 -10.99 4.42 7.32
CA ASN A 44 -11.64 3.17 6.89
C ASN A 44 -12.22 3.29 5.48
N ASN A 45 -12.95 4.37 5.20
CA ASN A 45 -13.54 4.59 3.87
C ASN A 45 -12.45 4.67 2.79
N GLN A 46 -11.36 5.39 3.05
CA GLN A 46 -10.22 5.46 2.12
C GLN A 46 -9.54 4.10 1.93
N THR A 47 -9.46 3.29 2.98
CA THR A 47 -8.91 1.93 2.90
C THR A 47 -9.79 1.04 2.01
N LEU A 48 -11.12 1.10 2.20
CA LEU A 48 -12.08 0.35 1.40
C LEU A 48 -12.07 0.76 -0.08
N GLU A 49 -11.92 2.06 -0.38
CA GLU A 49 -11.78 2.55 -1.76
C GLU A 49 -10.55 1.94 -2.45
N ILE A 50 -9.40 1.90 -1.77
CA ILE A 50 -8.18 1.28 -2.33
C ILE A 50 -8.35 -0.23 -2.50
N MET A 51 -9.02 -0.90 -1.56
CA MET A 51 -9.31 -2.34 -1.68
C MET A 51 -10.21 -2.64 -2.88
N ALA A 52 -11.28 -1.86 -3.08
CA ALA A 52 -12.15 -1.98 -4.24
C ALA A 52 -11.40 -1.75 -5.56
N GLU A 53 -10.47 -0.79 -5.58
CA GLU A 53 -9.60 -0.53 -6.73
C GLU A 53 -8.71 -1.76 -7.06
N PHE A 54 -8.15 -2.42 -6.04
CA PHE A 54 -7.38 -3.64 -6.22
C PHE A 54 -8.23 -4.80 -6.74
N GLU A 55 -9.47 -4.95 -6.26
CA GLU A 55 -10.42 -5.94 -6.78
C GLU A 55 -10.74 -5.71 -8.26
N GLU A 56 -10.88 -4.45 -8.69
CA GLU A 56 -11.11 -4.11 -10.10
C GLU A 56 -9.89 -4.50 -10.96
N ILE A 57 -8.68 -4.17 -10.51
CA ILE A 57 -7.43 -4.52 -11.22
C ILE A 57 -7.32 -6.03 -11.40
N LEU A 58 -7.62 -6.80 -10.35
CA LEU A 58 -7.59 -8.27 -10.38
C LEU A 58 -8.68 -8.84 -11.31
N SER A 59 -9.90 -8.31 -11.25
CA SER A 59 -11.05 -8.82 -11.99
C SER A 59 -10.96 -8.57 -13.50
N LEU A 60 -10.41 -7.43 -13.90
CA LEU A 60 -10.35 -7.01 -15.30
C LEU A 60 -9.05 -7.40 -16.00
N ASN A 61 -8.14 -8.11 -15.32
CA ASN A 61 -6.82 -8.49 -15.84
C ASN A 61 -6.08 -7.30 -16.49
N LYS A 62 -6.30 -6.10 -15.94
CA LYS A 62 -5.77 -4.84 -16.48
C LYS A 62 -4.26 -4.80 -16.26
N PRO A 63 -3.46 -4.37 -17.25
CA PRO A 63 -2.05 -4.11 -17.02
C PRO A 63 -1.91 -3.01 -15.96
N PHE A 64 -1.09 -3.24 -14.94
CA PHE A 64 -0.82 -2.26 -13.88
C PHE A 64 0.68 -2.05 -13.71
N ASN A 65 1.04 -0.87 -13.21
CA ASN A 65 2.43 -0.51 -12.95
C ASN A 65 2.81 -0.85 -11.50
N LEU A 66 3.98 -1.45 -11.27
CA LEU A 66 4.42 -1.82 -9.93
C LEU A 66 4.63 -0.60 -9.01
N ASN A 67 5.09 0.54 -9.54
CA ASN A 67 5.21 1.79 -8.78
C ASN A 67 3.83 2.31 -8.36
N TYR A 68 2.83 2.17 -9.23
CA TYR A 68 1.45 2.47 -8.91
C TYR A 68 0.95 1.61 -7.76
N LEU A 69 1.12 0.29 -7.86
CA LEU A 69 0.73 -0.66 -6.81
C LEU A 69 1.42 -0.33 -5.47
N LYS A 70 2.73 -0.08 -5.48
CA LYS A 70 3.50 0.31 -4.29
C LYS A 70 2.96 1.58 -3.63
N SER A 71 2.62 2.59 -4.43
CA SER A 71 2.05 3.85 -3.92
C SER A 71 0.68 3.63 -3.26
N ARG A 72 -0.16 2.76 -3.85
CA ARG A 72 -1.48 2.41 -3.32
C ARG A 72 -1.37 1.60 -2.04
N CYS A 73 -0.50 0.59 -2.00
CA CYS A 73 -0.22 -0.16 -0.78
C CYS A 73 0.30 0.74 0.34
N THR A 74 1.20 1.67 0.04
CA THR A 74 1.70 2.65 1.04
C THR A 74 0.54 3.48 1.61
N THR A 75 -0.34 3.98 0.74
CA THR A 75 -1.50 4.77 1.16
C THR A 75 -2.46 3.95 2.03
N LEU A 76 -2.70 2.68 1.66
CA LEU A 76 -3.50 1.75 2.44
C LEU A 76 -2.89 1.54 3.83
N LEU A 77 -1.60 1.23 3.92
CA LEU A 77 -0.90 1.03 5.20
C LEU A 77 -0.96 2.26 6.10
N VAL A 78 -0.77 3.46 5.53
CA VAL A 78 -0.89 4.72 6.28
C VAL A 78 -2.30 4.90 6.86
N ASN A 79 -3.35 4.60 6.10
CA ASN A 79 -4.72 4.74 6.59
C ASN A 79 -5.06 3.69 7.65
N VAL A 80 -4.59 2.44 7.49
CA VAL A 80 -4.74 1.41 8.52
C VAL A 80 -4.03 1.82 9.81
N TYR A 81 -2.82 2.35 9.72
CA TYR A 81 -2.08 2.84 10.88
C TYR A 81 -2.82 3.98 11.59
N LYS A 82 -3.37 4.96 10.85
CA LYS A 82 -4.20 6.04 11.42
C LYS A 82 -5.41 5.49 12.18
N MET A 83 -6.12 4.50 11.64
CA MET A 83 -7.23 3.85 12.32
C MET A 83 -6.79 3.22 13.65
N ILE A 84 -5.67 2.50 13.65
CA ILE A 84 -5.11 1.86 14.85
C ILE A 84 -4.76 2.92 15.90
N GLN A 85 -4.04 3.97 15.53
CA GLN A 85 -3.66 5.05 16.45
C GLN A 85 -4.89 5.75 17.04
N ALA A 86 -5.87 6.08 16.20
CA ALA A 86 -7.10 6.71 16.65
C ALA A 86 -7.88 5.80 17.62
N LEU A 87 -7.92 4.49 17.37
CA LEU A 87 -8.57 3.51 18.25
C LEU A 87 -7.83 3.34 19.59
N ILE A 88 -6.50 3.27 19.56
CA ILE A 88 -5.66 3.22 20.77
C ILE A 88 -5.90 4.46 21.63
N ASN A 89 -5.90 5.64 21.02
CA ASN A 89 -6.15 6.91 21.70
C ASN A 89 -7.58 6.99 22.26
N LEU A 90 -8.58 6.53 21.51
CA LEU A 90 -9.98 6.53 21.93
C LEU A 90 -10.23 5.60 23.13
N THR A 91 -9.51 4.47 23.20
CA THR A 91 -9.72 3.44 24.22
C THR A 91 -8.74 3.52 25.40
N GLY A 92 -7.84 4.50 25.39
CA GLY A 92 -6.82 4.65 26.42
C GLY A 92 -5.80 3.51 26.42
N GLY A 93 -5.50 2.93 25.26
CA GLY A 93 -4.45 1.93 25.08
C GLY A 93 -4.89 0.48 25.08
N ARG A 94 -6.19 0.17 25.03
CA ARG A 94 -6.69 -1.22 25.07
C ARG A 94 -6.19 -2.08 23.91
N TYR A 95 -5.99 -1.47 22.75
CA TYR A 95 -5.71 -2.17 21.50
C TYR A 95 -4.27 -1.96 21.00
N LYS A 96 -3.31 -1.73 21.90
CA LYS A 96 -1.89 -1.54 21.53
C LYS A 96 -1.30 -2.72 20.77
N ASP A 97 -1.76 -3.94 21.05
CA ASP A 97 -1.29 -5.16 20.38
C ASP A 97 -1.57 -5.13 18.85
N LEU A 98 -2.51 -4.30 18.38
CA LEU A 98 -2.73 -4.10 16.95
C LEU A 98 -1.53 -3.48 16.23
N GLU A 99 -0.70 -2.69 16.92
CA GLU A 99 0.54 -2.16 16.32
C GLU A 99 1.51 -3.29 15.98
N VAL A 100 1.59 -4.33 16.83
CA VAL A 100 2.45 -5.49 16.59
C VAL A 100 1.98 -6.26 15.35
N VAL A 101 0.66 -6.52 15.27
CA VAL A 101 0.06 -7.20 14.11
C VAL A 101 0.23 -6.37 12.84
N PHE A 102 0.03 -5.05 12.93
CA PHE A 102 0.22 -4.13 11.81
C PHE A 102 1.65 -4.14 11.30
N ASN A 103 2.64 -4.05 12.19
CA ASN A 103 4.05 -4.04 11.79
C ASN A 103 4.43 -5.34 11.08
N ARG A 104 4.00 -6.49 11.61
CA ARG A 104 4.21 -7.79 10.96
C ARG A 104 3.61 -7.83 9.55
N LEU A 105 2.34 -7.47 9.40
CA LEU A 105 1.67 -7.49 8.10
C LEU A 105 2.25 -6.47 7.12
N SER A 106 2.66 -5.29 7.61
CA SER A 106 3.29 -4.26 6.79
C SER A 106 4.63 -4.76 6.23
N SER A 107 5.45 -5.40 7.06
CA SER A 107 6.71 -6.01 6.62
C SER A 107 6.48 -7.13 5.60
N GLU A 108 5.51 -8.02 5.83
CA GLU A 108 5.15 -9.08 4.86
C GLU A 108 4.74 -8.49 3.50
N ILE A 109 3.93 -7.42 3.51
CA ILE A 109 3.51 -6.73 2.27
C ILE A 109 4.71 -6.09 1.58
N GLU A 110 5.58 -5.41 2.31
CA GLU A 110 6.80 -4.80 1.76
C GLU A 110 7.75 -5.84 1.16
N GLU A 111 7.91 -6.99 1.80
CA GLU A 111 8.69 -8.12 1.29
C GLU A 111 8.08 -8.68 0.00
N ILE A 112 6.76 -8.84 -0.09
CA ILE A 112 6.08 -9.29 -1.32
C ILE A 112 6.30 -8.29 -2.46
N LEU A 113 6.18 -6.99 -2.17
CA LEU A 113 6.40 -5.91 -3.14
C LEU A 113 7.87 -5.76 -3.56
N ALA A 114 8.82 -6.20 -2.71
CA ALA A 114 10.25 -6.21 -3.00
C ALA A 114 10.71 -7.49 -3.72
N SER A 115 10.08 -8.63 -3.41
CA SER A 115 10.41 -9.97 -3.93
C SER A 115 9.87 -10.22 -5.35
N ARG A 116 8.87 -9.46 -5.80
CA ARG A 116 8.53 -9.32 -7.23
C ARG A 116 9.53 -8.47 -8.01
N LYS A 117 10.83 -8.62 -7.73
CA LYS A 117 11.79 -8.56 -8.83
C LYS A 117 11.48 -9.81 -9.63
N GLU A 118 10.81 -9.67 -10.78
CA GLU A 118 10.96 -10.66 -11.85
C GLU A 118 12.43 -11.02 -11.84
N ASN A 119 12.75 -12.29 -11.58
CA ASN A 119 14.13 -12.70 -11.47
C ASN A 119 14.82 -12.13 -12.71
N PRO A 120 15.74 -11.16 -12.57
CA PRO A 120 16.45 -10.64 -13.73
C PRO A 120 17.30 -11.73 -14.41
N LEU A 121 17.35 -12.92 -13.81
CA LEU A 121 17.97 -14.15 -14.27
C LEU A 121 17.02 -15.07 -15.08
N GLU A 122 15.69 -14.88 -15.04
CA GLU A 122 14.73 -15.67 -15.83
C GLU A 122 14.56 -15.12 -17.25
N LYS A 123 14.74 -13.82 -17.46
CA LYS A 123 14.85 -13.23 -18.80
C LYS A 123 16.32 -12.95 -19.11
N SER A 124 16.76 -13.43 -20.27
CA SER A 124 18.13 -13.32 -20.78
C SER A 124 18.68 -11.89 -20.67
N PHE A 125 19.99 -11.76 -20.42
CA PHE A 125 20.69 -10.46 -20.43
C PHE A 125 20.57 -9.72 -21.76
N VAL A 126 20.28 -10.47 -22.83
CA VAL A 126 20.02 -9.98 -24.17
C VAL A 126 18.70 -10.59 -24.63
N LEU A 127 17.78 -9.75 -25.10
CA LEU A 127 16.53 -10.17 -25.72
C LEU A 127 16.53 -9.79 -27.20
N ASP A 128 16.10 -10.72 -28.05
CA ASP A 128 15.86 -10.41 -29.46
C ASP A 128 14.60 -9.55 -29.61
N LEU A 129 14.63 -8.61 -30.55
CA LEU A 129 13.53 -7.67 -30.77
C LEU A 129 12.23 -8.39 -31.19
N SER A 130 12.34 -9.60 -31.76
CA SER A 130 11.22 -10.47 -32.11
C SER A 130 10.47 -11.05 -30.90
N GLU A 131 11.04 -10.98 -29.70
CA GLU A 131 10.47 -11.54 -28.47
C GLU A 131 9.90 -10.47 -27.52
N ILE A 132 10.10 -9.19 -27.85
CA ILE A 132 9.79 -8.06 -26.99
C ILE A 132 8.37 -7.53 -27.25
N THR A 133 7.65 -7.24 -26.17
CA THR A 133 6.34 -6.55 -26.21
C THR A 133 6.27 -5.43 -25.18
N LEU A 134 5.15 -4.70 -25.14
CA LEU A 134 4.88 -3.70 -24.10
C LEU A 134 4.88 -4.29 -22.68
N LYS A 135 4.74 -5.61 -22.53
CA LYS A 135 4.85 -6.29 -21.23
C LYS A 135 6.27 -6.25 -20.66
N ASP A 136 7.28 -6.08 -21.51
CA ASP A 136 8.69 -6.13 -21.14
C ASP A 136 9.25 -4.74 -20.79
N ILE A 137 8.38 -3.73 -20.64
CA ILE A 137 8.77 -2.33 -20.46
C ILE A 137 9.70 -2.10 -19.26
N ASP A 138 9.51 -2.85 -18.17
CA ASP A 138 10.33 -2.76 -16.96
C ASP A 138 11.74 -3.33 -17.18
N LEU A 139 11.92 -4.16 -18.21
CA LEU A 139 13.17 -4.83 -18.52
C LEU A 139 13.96 -4.11 -19.62
N VAL A 140 13.30 -3.73 -20.71
CA VAL A 140 13.95 -3.14 -21.91
C VAL A 140 13.76 -1.62 -22.02
N GLY A 141 12.94 -1.03 -21.16
CA GLY A 141 12.55 0.38 -21.21
C GLY A 141 11.48 0.67 -22.26
N GLN A 142 10.83 1.82 -22.11
CA GLN A 142 9.67 2.22 -22.92
C GLN A 142 9.92 2.19 -24.42
N LYS A 143 11.05 2.74 -24.88
CA LYS A 143 11.34 2.85 -26.32
C LYS A 143 11.41 1.50 -27.01
N MET A 144 12.19 0.57 -26.43
CA MET A 144 12.39 -0.73 -27.04
C MET A 144 11.15 -1.62 -26.90
N ALA A 145 10.40 -1.50 -25.79
CA ALA A 145 9.13 -2.19 -25.61
C ALA A 145 8.09 -1.74 -26.64
N THR A 146 7.98 -0.44 -26.90
CA THR A 146 7.09 0.09 -27.96
C THR A 146 7.54 -0.38 -29.35
N LEU A 147 8.84 -0.41 -29.63
CA LEU A 147 9.36 -0.88 -30.91
C LEU A 147 9.07 -2.39 -31.13
N GLY A 148 9.25 -3.21 -30.10
CA GLY A 148 8.90 -4.63 -30.14
C GLY A 148 7.39 -4.86 -30.33
N GLU A 149 6.53 -4.06 -29.70
CA GLU A 149 5.09 -4.12 -29.91
C GLU A 149 4.70 -3.82 -31.36
N ILE A 150 5.31 -2.78 -31.95
CA ILE A 150 5.11 -2.40 -33.36
C ILE A 150 5.48 -3.55 -34.29
N LYS A 151 6.61 -4.22 -34.04
CA LYS A 151 7.04 -5.37 -34.83
C LYS A 151 6.13 -6.60 -34.63
N ASN A 152 5.94 -7.01 -33.38
CA ASN A 152 5.44 -8.34 -33.03
C ASN A 152 3.92 -8.40 -32.87
N LYS A 153 3.25 -7.26 -32.67
CA LYS A 153 1.77 -7.19 -32.58
C LYS A 153 1.13 -6.49 -33.76
N LEU A 154 1.77 -5.44 -34.28
CA LEU A 154 1.24 -4.69 -35.44
C LEU A 154 1.79 -5.21 -36.78
N GLY A 155 2.83 -6.06 -36.76
CA GLY A 155 3.39 -6.66 -37.98
C GLY A 155 4.05 -5.65 -38.91
N LEU A 156 4.44 -4.48 -38.39
CA LEU A 156 5.10 -3.45 -39.19
C LEU A 156 6.57 -3.81 -39.41
N ASP A 157 7.10 -3.39 -40.56
CA ASP A 157 8.49 -3.63 -40.92
C ASP A 157 9.42 -2.86 -39.98
N VAL A 158 10.17 -3.61 -39.17
CA VAL A 158 11.09 -3.10 -38.16
C VAL A 158 12.40 -3.88 -38.30
N PRO A 159 13.55 -3.20 -38.38
CA PRO A 159 14.85 -3.86 -38.51
C PRO A 159 15.09 -4.91 -37.41
N GLU A 160 15.78 -5.99 -37.77
CA GLU A 160 16.25 -6.97 -36.79
C GLU A 160 17.24 -6.34 -35.80
N GLY A 161 17.21 -6.83 -34.57
CA GLY A 161 18.06 -6.32 -33.51
C GLY A 161 17.81 -6.98 -32.17
N PHE A 162 18.56 -6.52 -31.17
CA PHE A 162 18.48 -7.03 -29.81
C PHE A 162 18.54 -5.88 -28.79
N VAL A 163 18.16 -6.18 -27.56
CA VAL A 163 18.20 -5.24 -26.43
C VAL A 163 19.00 -5.82 -25.29
N ILE A 164 19.97 -5.06 -24.81
CA ILE A 164 20.63 -5.33 -23.54
C ILE A 164 19.67 -4.90 -22.42
N THR A 165 19.29 -5.86 -21.58
CA THR A 165 18.26 -5.61 -20.58
C THR A 165 18.79 -4.77 -19.42
N SER A 166 17.87 -4.10 -18.72
CA SER A 166 18.17 -3.37 -17.47
C SER A 166 18.78 -4.29 -16.42
N SER A 167 18.38 -5.58 -16.44
CA SER A 167 18.95 -6.67 -15.66
C SER A 167 20.44 -6.88 -15.90
N ALA A 168 20.87 -6.92 -17.17
CA ALA A 168 22.27 -7.06 -17.53
C ALA A 168 23.12 -5.89 -17.01
N THR A 169 22.59 -4.66 -17.14
CA THR A 169 23.26 -3.45 -16.63
C THR A 169 23.38 -3.49 -15.11
N MET A 170 22.31 -3.86 -14.40
CA MET A 170 22.31 -3.98 -12.93
C MET A 170 23.31 -5.05 -12.46
N TYR A 171 23.38 -6.19 -13.14
CA TYR A 171 24.35 -7.24 -12.87
C TYR A 171 25.79 -6.73 -13.03
N PHE A 172 26.07 -6.05 -14.15
CA PHE A 172 27.38 -5.47 -14.41
C PHE A 172 27.79 -4.46 -13.34
N LEU A 173 26.87 -3.57 -12.93
CA LEU A 173 27.14 -2.54 -11.92
C LEU A 173 27.37 -3.12 -10.52
N LYS A 174 26.72 -4.23 -10.16
CA LYS A 174 26.90 -4.90 -8.85
C LYS A 174 28.18 -5.70 -8.72
N LYS A 175 28.83 -6.05 -9.84
CA LYS A 175 30.05 -6.88 -9.86
C LYS A 175 31.34 -6.05 -9.70
N LYS A 176 31.20 -4.74 -9.46
CA LYS A 176 32.28 -3.83 -9.03
C LYS A 176 32.34 -3.79 -7.51
#